data_AF-A0A506VEX9-F1
#
_entry.id   AF-A0A506VEX9-F1
#
_cell.length_a   1.000
_cell.length_b   1.000
_cell.length_c   1.000
_cell.angle_alpha   90.00
_cell.angle_beta   90.00
_cell.angle_gamma   90.00
#
_symmetry.space_group_name_H-M   'P 1'
#
loop_
_entity.id
_entity.type
_entity.pdbx_description
1 polymer ?
#
loop_
_entity_poly.entity_id
_entity_poly.type
_entity_poly.pdbx_seq_one_letter_code
_entity_poly.pdbx_strand_id
1 'polypeptide(L)'
;MDKDDIRNWKFSQLYFFKTWFVLQRSKNYGFKPFLQIWKPMSQSKEKNMLKNKIVILMAILLVIAVIYIISNSRAEIIVTDQELNFSNIAVKHFPVTEKGKIAWWKENKQKLKHEFNIPVPARNGDWYISIWNYGEGFKAPPEGDVRIFNSETRDMMCFNKDINKCIEKELLMRIENNRKSEVNLIMDDTIITVK
;
A
#
# COMPACT_ATOMS: atom_id res chain seq x y z
N MET A 1 63.43 -34.20 -21.09
CA MET A 1 62.00 -33.93 -21.31
C MET A 1 61.59 -34.77 -22.50
N ASP A 2 60.61 -35.64 -22.36
CA ASP A 2 59.49 -35.53 -23.27
C ASP A 2 58.17 -35.84 -22.56
N LYS A 3 57.17 -35.03 -22.87
CA LYS A 3 56.00 -34.77 -22.01
C LYS A 3 54.77 -35.64 -22.33
N ASP A 4 54.93 -36.69 -23.14
CA ASP A 4 53.78 -37.38 -23.75
C ASP A 4 53.59 -38.87 -23.39
N ASP A 5 54.31 -39.41 -22.40
CA ASP A 5 53.95 -40.71 -21.80
C ASP A 5 52.92 -40.58 -20.66
N ILE A 6 52.16 -39.49 -20.69
CA ILE A 6 50.77 -39.47 -20.22
C ILE A 6 49.92 -40.21 -21.25
N ARG A 7 50.10 -41.52 -21.40
CA ARG A 7 49.05 -42.33 -22.02
C ARG A 7 49.16 -43.79 -21.65
N ASN A 8 48.26 -44.19 -20.76
CA ASN A 8 47.77 -45.56 -20.63
C ASN A 8 48.79 -46.61 -20.19
N TRP A 9 49.06 -46.70 -18.89
CA TRP A 9 48.99 -48.01 -18.27
C TRP A 9 48.81 -48.01 -16.75
N LYS A 10 47.58 -48.36 -16.36
CA LYS A 10 47.24 -49.32 -15.31
C LYS A 10 47.65 -49.02 -13.87
N PHE A 11 46.65 -48.53 -13.12
CA PHE A 11 46.10 -49.25 -11.96
C PHE A 11 47.13 -49.95 -11.06
N SER A 12 47.72 -49.20 -10.13
CA SER A 12 48.50 -49.81 -9.04
C SER A 12 48.59 -48.94 -7.78
N GLN A 13 47.51 -48.29 -7.35
CA GLN A 13 47.47 -47.69 -6.01
C GLN A 13 46.18 -47.93 -5.21
N LEU A 14 45.42 -48.97 -5.56
CA LEU A 14 44.23 -49.39 -4.80
C LEU A 14 44.52 -50.60 -3.89
N TYR A 15 45.64 -50.59 -3.16
CA TYR A 15 45.80 -51.52 -2.03
C TYR A 15 44.94 -51.09 -0.81
N PHE A 16 44.49 -49.83 -0.77
CA PHE A 16 43.59 -49.34 0.29
C PHE A 16 42.12 -49.78 0.14
N PHE A 17 41.73 -50.31 -1.02
CA PHE A 17 40.34 -50.77 -1.25
C PHE A 17 40.15 -52.27 -1.02
N LYS A 18 41.23 -53.05 -0.93
CA LYS A 18 41.13 -54.48 -0.60
C LYS A 18 40.88 -54.74 0.89
N THR A 19 41.39 -53.88 1.78
CA THR A 19 41.12 -53.99 3.22
C THR A 19 39.72 -53.50 3.59
N TRP A 20 39.14 -52.56 2.85
CA TRP A 20 37.75 -52.12 3.08
C TRP A 20 36.74 -53.22 2.69
N PHE A 21 36.98 -53.97 1.62
CA PHE A 21 36.03 -55.00 1.17
C PHE A 21 36.00 -56.27 2.02
N VAL A 22 37.05 -56.55 2.80
CA VAL A 22 37.12 -57.75 3.65
C VAL A 22 36.31 -57.59 4.95
N LEU A 23 36.01 -56.36 5.39
CA LEU A 23 35.16 -56.12 6.56
C LEU A 23 33.66 -55.97 6.25
N GLN A 24 33.25 -56.03 4.97
CA GLN A 24 31.83 -55.92 4.59
C GLN A 24 31.05 -57.26 4.69
N ARG A 25 31.72 -58.35 5.08
CA ARG A 25 31.09 -59.69 5.25
C ARG A 25 30.94 -60.16 6.70
N SER A 26 31.23 -59.30 7.69
CA SER A 26 30.86 -59.56 9.09
C SER A 26 29.41 -59.10 9.33
N LYS A 27 28.44 -59.87 8.82
CA LYS A 27 27.06 -59.82 9.30
C LYS A 27 27.03 -60.30 10.77
N ASN A 28 27.13 -59.38 11.74
CA ASN A 28 26.51 -59.51 13.08
C ASN A 28 26.81 -58.39 14.09
N TYR A 29 27.47 -57.29 13.72
CA TYR A 29 27.50 -56.12 14.61
C TYR A 29 26.53 -55.07 14.10
N GLY A 30 25.49 -54.81 14.90
CA GLY A 30 24.51 -53.74 14.72
C GLY A 30 25.11 -52.35 14.87
N PHE A 31 26.16 -52.05 14.09
CA PHE A 31 26.61 -50.69 13.88
C PHE A 31 25.58 -50.01 12.98
N LYS A 32 24.57 -49.38 13.59
CA LYS A 32 23.86 -48.30 12.91
C LYS A 32 24.93 -47.29 12.48
N PRO A 33 25.10 -47.02 11.17
CA PRO A 33 26.10 -46.04 10.76
C PRO A 33 25.75 -44.70 11.42
N PHE A 34 26.71 -44.14 12.14
CA PHE A 34 26.63 -42.85 12.86
C PHE A 34 26.17 -41.68 11.96
N LEU A 35 26.14 -41.89 10.64
CA LEU A 35 25.64 -40.97 9.61
C LEU A 35 24.12 -40.71 9.63
N GLN A 36 23.31 -41.46 10.40
CA GLN A 36 21.87 -41.16 10.51
C GLN A 36 21.52 -40.11 11.56
N ILE A 37 22.40 -39.83 12.53
CA ILE A 37 22.09 -38.92 13.65
C ILE A 37 22.42 -37.46 13.33
N TRP A 38 23.31 -37.18 12.36
CA TRP A 38 23.71 -35.82 11.98
C TRP A 38 22.87 -35.15 10.88
N LYS A 39 21.89 -35.85 10.30
CA LYS A 39 21.03 -35.30 9.22
C LYS A 39 19.82 -34.43 9.65
N PRO A 40 19.25 -34.46 10.87
CA PRO A 40 18.00 -33.75 11.13
C PRO A 40 18.18 -32.24 11.43
N MET A 41 19.35 -31.82 11.92
CA MET A 41 19.52 -30.43 12.39
C MET A 41 19.89 -29.43 11.29
N SER A 42 20.74 -29.79 10.32
CA SER A 42 21.08 -28.89 9.20
C SER A 42 19.89 -28.69 8.24
N GLN A 43 19.17 -29.77 7.94
CA GLN A 43 18.00 -29.77 7.06
C GLN A 43 16.83 -28.96 7.66
N SER A 44 16.65 -28.98 8.98
CA SER A 44 15.63 -28.18 9.67
C SER A 44 15.94 -26.67 9.56
N LYS A 45 17.19 -26.28 9.85
CA LYS A 45 17.61 -24.88 9.78
C LYS A 45 17.55 -24.32 8.36
N GLU A 46 17.97 -25.09 7.36
CA GLU A 46 17.94 -24.72 5.95
C GLU A 46 16.50 -24.61 5.41
N LYS A 47 15.62 -25.56 5.76
CA LYS A 47 14.18 -25.48 5.41
C LYS A 47 13.50 -24.27 6.05
N ASN A 48 13.82 -23.94 7.30
CA ASN A 48 13.27 -22.76 7.98
C ASN A 48 13.82 -21.45 7.38
N MET A 49 15.10 -21.41 7.01
CA MET A 49 15.69 -20.28 6.29
C MET A 49 15.06 -20.09 4.90
N LEU A 50 14.79 -21.17 4.16
CA LEU A 50 14.16 -21.11 2.85
C LEU A 50 12.69 -20.65 2.97
N LYS A 51 11.94 -21.18 3.93
CA LYS A 51 10.56 -20.73 4.21
C LYS A 51 10.51 -19.24 4.57
N ASN A 52 11.41 -18.75 5.42
CA ASN A 52 11.47 -17.32 5.75
C ASN A 52 11.77 -16.44 4.53
N LYS A 53 12.69 -16.86 3.64
CA LYS A 53 12.97 -16.13 2.39
C LYS A 53 11.74 -16.06 1.48
N ILE A 54 10.98 -17.16 1.35
CA ILE A 54 9.75 -17.20 0.55
C ILE A 54 8.69 -16.27 1.16
N VAL A 55 8.51 -16.28 2.49
CA VAL A 55 7.56 -15.37 3.16
C VAL A 55 7.93 -13.91 2.93
N ILE A 56 9.22 -13.56 3.01
CA ILE A 56 9.69 -12.19 2.74
C ILE A 56 9.44 -11.80 1.29
N LEU A 57 9.73 -12.67 0.31
CA LEU A 57 9.45 -12.41 -1.11
C LEU A 57 7.96 -12.20 -1.38
N MET A 58 7.10 -13.02 -0.79
CA MET A 58 5.64 -12.88 -0.90
C MET A 58 5.15 -11.56 -0.29
N ALA A 59 5.70 -11.15 0.86
CA ALA A 59 5.37 -9.87 1.47
C ALA A 59 5.79 -8.69 0.59
N ILE A 60 6.98 -8.73 -0.01
CA ILE A 60 7.46 -7.69 -0.93
C ILE A 60 6.56 -7.60 -2.17
N LEU A 61 6.20 -8.73 -2.78
CA LEU A 61 5.29 -8.77 -3.93
C LEU A 61 3.92 -8.19 -3.59
N LEU A 62 3.40 -8.49 -2.39
CA LEU A 62 2.13 -7.95 -1.92
C LEU A 62 2.19 -6.43 -1.73
N VAL A 63 3.27 -5.90 -1.15
CA VAL A 63 3.48 -4.45 -1.00
C VAL A 63 3.55 -3.76 -2.36
N ILE A 64 4.27 -4.34 -3.32
CA ILE A 64 4.35 -3.80 -4.69
C ILE A 64 2.96 -3.78 -5.36
N ALA A 65 2.19 -4.85 -5.20
CA ALA A 65 0.83 -4.93 -5.72
C ALA A 65 -0.08 -3.85 -5.11
N VAL A 66 0.00 -3.63 -3.79
CA VAL A 66 -0.76 -2.57 -3.10
C VAL A 66 -0.36 -1.18 -3.62
N ILE A 67 0.94 -0.89 -3.74
CA ILE A 67 1.44 0.39 -4.26
C ILE A 67 0.95 0.62 -5.70
N TYR A 68 0.97 -0.42 -6.53
CA TYR A 68 0.49 -0.35 -7.90
C TYR A 68 -1.01 -0.03 -7.98
N ILE A 69 -1.83 -0.69 -7.15
CA ILE A 69 -3.28 -0.44 -7.08
C ILE A 69 -3.55 1.01 -6.67
N ILE A 70 -2.89 1.50 -5.61
CA ILE A 70 -3.09 2.87 -5.12
C ILE A 70 -2.67 3.89 -6.20
N SER A 71 -1.55 3.64 -6.88
CA SER A 71 -1.00 4.56 -7.88
C SER A 71 -1.82 4.62 -9.17
N ASN A 72 -2.47 3.52 -9.57
CA ASN A 72 -3.30 3.48 -10.77
C ASN A 72 -4.79 3.78 -10.48
N SER A 73 -5.17 3.92 -9.20
CA SER A 73 -6.52 4.30 -8.84
C SER A 73 -6.79 5.74 -9.28
N ARG A 74 -7.84 5.93 -10.08
CA ARG A 74 -8.28 7.26 -10.52
C ARG A 74 -9.30 7.78 -9.53
N ALA A 75 -9.07 8.98 -9.03
CA ALA A 75 -9.99 9.63 -8.13
C ALA A 75 -11.29 9.99 -8.84
N GLU A 76 -12.41 9.60 -8.24
CA GLU A 76 -13.76 9.79 -8.77
C GLU A 76 -14.53 10.75 -7.88
N ILE A 77 -15.23 11.71 -8.48
CA ILE A 77 -16.10 12.66 -7.76
C ILE A 77 -17.48 12.02 -7.62
N ILE A 78 -17.93 11.79 -6.39
CA ILE A 78 -19.19 11.09 -6.11
C ILE A 78 -20.35 12.05 -5.89
N VAL A 79 -20.13 13.07 -5.07
CA VAL A 79 -21.14 14.09 -4.78
C VAL A 79 -20.46 15.43 -4.55
N THR A 80 -21.11 16.49 -5.01
CA THR A 80 -20.76 17.88 -4.72
C THR A 80 -21.92 18.55 -4.03
N ASP A 81 -21.61 19.47 -3.12
CA ASP A 81 -22.57 20.34 -2.46
C ASP A 81 -21.97 21.73 -2.33
N GLN A 82 -22.81 22.76 -2.37
CA GLN A 82 -22.39 24.15 -2.35
C GLN A 82 -23.25 24.93 -1.36
N GLU A 83 -22.60 25.63 -0.43
CA GLU A 83 -23.26 26.53 0.49
C GLU A 83 -22.50 27.86 0.53
N LEU A 84 -23.14 28.92 0.05
CA LEU A 84 -22.53 30.25 -0.10
C LEU A 84 -21.26 30.19 -0.98
N ASN A 85 -20.09 30.47 -0.39
CA ASN A 85 -18.78 30.41 -1.04
C ASN A 85 -17.97 29.17 -0.63
N PHE A 86 -18.62 28.20 0.02
CA PHE A 86 -18.06 26.90 0.35
C PHE A 86 -18.55 25.85 -0.65
N SER A 87 -17.64 25.02 -1.13
CA SER A 87 -17.94 23.86 -1.95
C SER A 87 -17.41 22.61 -1.27
N ASN A 88 -18.26 21.62 -1.05
CA ASN A 88 -17.90 20.32 -0.52
C ASN A 88 -17.89 19.29 -1.65
N ILE A 89 -16.84 18.48 -1.73
CA ILE A 89 -16.69 17.45 -2.76
C ILE A 89 -16.33 16.14 -2.08
N ALA A 90 -17.17 15.12 -2.19
CA ALA A 90 -16.80 13.76 -1.80
C ALA A 90 -16.12 13.05 -2.96
N VAL A 91 -14.98 12.43 -2.69
CA VAL A 91 -14.18 11.72 -3.69
C VAL A 91 -13.86 10.30 -3.25
N LYS A 92 -13.83 9.38 -4.21
CA LYS A 92 -13.37 7.99 -4.01
C LYS A 92 -12.00 7.80 -4.64
N HIS A 93 -11.16 6.95 -4.06
CA HIS A 93 -9.79 6.68 -4.53
C HIS A 93 -8.93 7.94 -4.68
N PHE A 94 -9.03 8.85 -3.70
CA PHE A 94 -8.24 10.08 -3.73
C PHE A 94 -6.75 9.78 -3.53
N PRO A 95 -5.83 10.54 -4.18
CA PRO A 95 -4.42 10.30 -4.00
C PRO A 95 -3.98 10.48 -2.55
N VAL A 96 -3.26 9.50 -2.02
CA VAL A 96 -2.79 9.53 -0.63
C VAL A 96 -1.61 10.50 -0.46
N THR A 97 -0.75 10.63 -1.47
CA THR A 97 0.46 11.47 -1.40
C THR A 97 0.17 12.94 -1.69
N GLU A 98 0.84 13.87 -1.01
CA GLU A 98 0.70 15.32 -1.26
C GLU A 98 0.88 15.69 -2.74
N LYS A 99 1.92 15.13 -3.40
CA LYS A 99 2.17 15.32 -4.83
C LYS A 99 0.97 14.88 -5.68
N GLY A 100 0.37 13.74 -5.34
CA GLY A 100 -0.83 13.23 -6.00
C GLY A 100 -2.03 14.15 -5.80
N LYS A 101 -2.26 14.66 -4.59
CA LYS A 101 -3.37 15.58 -4.31
C LYS A 101 -3.22 16.90 -5.09
N ILE A 102 -2.00 17.45 -5.18
CA ILE A 102 -1.69 18.64 -5.99
C ILE A 102 -1.91 18.37 -7.48
N ALA A 103 -1.44 17.23 -7.99
CA ALA A 103 -1.63 16.83 -9.39
C ALA A 103 -3.11 16.70 -9.73
N TRP A 104 -3.87 16.01 -8.87
CA TRP A 104 -5.32 15.87 -9.02
C TRP A 104 -6.03 17.23 -9.12
N TRP A 105 -5.69 18.19 -8.25
CA TRP A 105 -6.26 19.53 -8.33
C TRP A 105 -5.93 20.21 -9.67
N LYS A 106 -4.67 20.17 -10.10
CA LYS A 106 -4.24 20.77 -11.38
C LYS A 106 -5.00 20.19 -12.57
N GLU A 107 -5.22 18.88 -12.58
CA GLU A 107 -5.91 18.16 -13.65
C GLU A 107 -7.43 18.39 -13.63
N ASN A 108 -8.05 18.47 -12.45
CA ASN A 108 -9.50 18.53 -12.31
C ASN A 108 -10.06 19.95 -12.14
N LYS A 109 -9.23 20.97 -11.88
CA LYS A 109 -9.70 22.36 -11.66
C LYS A 109 -10.63 22.87 -12.76
N GLN A 110 -10.31 22.61 -14.04
CA GLN A 110 -11.17 23.05 -15.15
C GLN A 110 -12.47 22.24 -15.20
N LYS A 111 -12.38 20.92 -15.00
CA LYS A 111 -13.57 20.05 -14.94
C LYS A 111 -14.53 20.51 -13.85
N LEU A 112 -14.01 20.79 -12.64
CA LEU A 112 -14.78 21.30 -11.51
C LEU A 112 -15.49 22.62 -11.83
N LYS A 113 -14.82 23.52 -12.55
CA LYS A 113 -15.41 24.79 -12.98
C LYS A 113 -16.51 24.60 -14.01
N HIS A 114 -16.32 23.74 -15.00
CA HIS A 114 -17.25 23.59 -16.13
C HIS A 114 -18.45 22.70 -15.81
N GLU A 115 -18.25 21.58 -15.13
CA GLU A 115 -19.31 20.60 -14.85
C GLU A 115 -20.08 20.91 -13.57
N PHE A 116 -19.39 21.44 -12.55
CA PHE A 116 -19.95 21.63 -11.21
C PHE A 116 -20.04 23.10 -10.80
N ASN A 117 -19.54 24.04 -11.60
CA ASN A 117 -19.48 25.46 -11.27
C ASN A 117 -18.69 25.76 -9.97
N ILE A 118 -17.61 25.03 -9.73
CA ILE A 118 -16.72 25.18 -8.56
C ILE A 118 -15.37 25.79 -9.00
N PRO A 119 -14.82 26.79 -8.29
CA PRO A 119 -15.31 27.38 -7.03
C PRO A 119 -16.46 28.38 -7.24
N VAL A 120 -17.16 28.68 -6.15
CA VAL A 120 -18.18 29.74 -6.06
C VAL A 120 -17.60 30.93 -5.27
N PRO A 121 -17.13 32.00 -5.95
CA PRO A 121 -16.59 33.18 -5.27
C PRO A 121 -17.67 33.97 -4.53
N ALA A 122 -17.37 34.40 -3.30
CA ALA A 122 -18.14 35.43 -2.61
C ALA A 122 -17.98 36.80 -3.28
N ARG A 123 -18.77 37.79 -2.81
CA ARG A 123 -18.69 39.18 -3.32
C ARG A 123 -17.31 39.81 -3.17
N ASN A 124 -16.55 39.42 -2.17
CA ASN A 124 -15.18 39.89 -1.92
C ASN A 124 -14.13 39.07 -2.71
N GLY A 125 -14.55 38.07 -3.47
CA GLY A 125 -13.70 37.18 -4.25
C GLY A 125 -13.30 35.89 -3.53
N ASP A 126 -13.54 35.76 -2.22
CA ASP A 126 -13.09 34.59 -1.44
C ASP A 126 -13.98 33.35 -1.68
N TRP A 127 -13.36 32.17 -1.78
CA TRP A 127 -14.00 30.87 -1.94
C TRP A 127 -13.19 29.77 -1.25
N TYR A 128 -13.89 28.72 -0.85
CA TYR A 128 -13.36 27.60 -0.11
C TYR A 128 -13.88 26.29 -0.70
N ILE A 129 -12.99 25.34 -0.95
CA ILE A 129 -13.32 23.99 -1.40
C ILE A 129 -12.80 23.01 -0.37
N SER A 130 -13.67 22.12 0.11
CA SER A 130 -13.30 21.01 1.00
C SER A 130 -13.49 19.69 0.27
N ILE A 131 -12.42 18.91 0.21
CA ILE A 131 -12.40 17.57 -0.39
C ILE A 131 -12.50 16.54 0.74
N TRP A 132 -13.53 15.70 0.70
CA TRP A 132 -13.86 14.70 1.71
C TRP A 132 -13.66 13.29 1.19
N ASN A 133 -13.22 12.38 2.04
CA ASN A 133 -13.13 10.96 1.69
C ASN A 133 -14.53 10.34 1.63
N TYR A 134 -14.93 9.80 0.48
CA TYR A 134 -16.17 9.05 0.37
C TYR A 134 -16.16 7.75 1.19
N GLY A 135 -14.97 7.17 1.43
CA GLY A 135 -14.81 5.98 2.27
C GLY A 135 -15.64 4.78 1.78
N GLU A 136 -16.36 4.16 2.72
CA GLU A 136 -17.24 3.01 2.47
C GLU A 136 -18.59 3.40 1.82
N GLY A 137 -18.85 4.69 1.69
CA GLY A 137 -20.03 5.27 1.06
C GLY A 137 -21.00 5.91 2.04
N PHE A 138 -22.20 6.21 1.55
CA PHE A 138 -23.19 6.90 2.36
C PHE A 138 -23.69 6.04 3.52
N LYS A 139 -23.69 6.62 4.71
CA LYS A 139 -24.18 6.02 5.94
C LYS A 139 -25.37 6.81 6.44
N ALA A 140 -26.36 6.13 7.00
CA ALA A 140 -27.40 6.79 7.76
C ALA A 140 -26.76 7.38 9.03
N PRO A 141 -27.17 8.58 9.47
CA PRO A 141 -26.74 9.09 10.76
C PRO A 141 -27.22 8.15 11.88
N PRO A 142 -26.50 8.12 13.01
CA PRO A 142 -26.88 7.28 14.13
C PRO A 142 -28.30 7.63 14.63
N GLU A 143 -29.04 6.60 15.05
CA GLU A 143 -30.38 6.77 15.61
C GLU A 143 -30.29 7.53 16.95
N GLY A 144 -30.75 8.78 16.96
CA GLY A 144 -30.74 9.65 18.14
C GLY A 144 -31.24 11.05 17.79
N ASP A 145 -31.69 11.82 18.78
CA ASP A 145 -32.10 13.20 18.54
C ASP A 145 -30.91 14.01 18.03
N VAL A 146 -30.97 14.44 16.75
CA VAL A 146 -29.95 15.27 16.09
C VAL A 146 -29.73 16.60 16.82
N ARG A 147 -30.67 17.02 17.68
CA ARG A 147 -30.53 18.20 18.55
C ARG A 147 -29.75 17.91 19.84
N ILE A 148 -29.63 16.64 20.22
CA ILE A 148 -28.72 16.21 21.27
C ILE A 148 -27.35 16.13 20.62
N PHE A 149 -26.49 17.10 20.93
CA PHE A 149 -25.10 17.14 20.49
C PHE A 149 -24.27 16.01 21.14
N ASN A 150 -24.56 14.77 20.79
CA ASN A 150 -23.74 13.61 21.09
C ASN A 150 -22.49 13.61 20.17
N SER A 151 -21.38 13.05 20.66
CA SER A 151 -20.13 13.01 19.89
C SER A 151 -20.31 12.31 18.55
N GLU A 152 -21.17 11.28 18.52
CA GLU A 152 -21.38 10.38 17.38
C GLU A 152 -22.05 11.05 16.16
N THR A 153 -22.90 12.06 16.35
CA THR A 153 -23.51 12.81 15.23
C THR A 153 -22.61 13.94 14.69
N ARG A 154 -21.61 14.40 15.46
CA ARG A 154 -20.66 15.44 15.02
C ARG A 154 -19.63 14.94 14.00
N ASP A 155 -19.54 13.63 13.85
CA ASP A 155 -18.47 12.95 13.11
C ASP A 155 -18.88 12.59 11.68
N MET A 156 -20.04 13.07 11.21
CA MET A 156 -20.49 12.88 9.82
C MET A 156 -20.55 14.20 9.04
N MET A 157 -20.25 14.12 7.74
CA MET A 157 -20.44 15.19 6.76
C MET A 157 -21.59 14.83 5.83
N CYS A 158 -22.64 15.64 5.80
CA CYS A 158 -23.83 15.41 4.97
C CYS A 158 -23.90 16.41 3.82
N PHE A 159 -24.30 15.94 2.64
CA PHE A 159 -24.37 16.74 1.41
C PHE A 159 -25.82 17.15 1.10
N ASN A 160 -26.00 18.38 0.62
CA ASN A 160 -27.28 18.93 0.14
C ASN A 160 -28.40 18.93 1.20
N LYS A 161 -28.05 18.95 2.49
CA LYS A 161 -28.99 18.84 3.62
C LYS A 161 -29.82 17.54 3.59
N ASP A 162 -29.32 16.51 2.90
CA ASP A 162 -29.96 15.19 2.79
C ASP A 162 -29.34 14.22 3.82
N ILE A 163 -30.20 13.75 4.72
CA ILE A 163 -29.82 12.83 5.80
C ILE A 163 -29.35 11.46 5.30
N ASN A 164 -29.70 11.09 4.07
CA ASN A 164 -29.27 9.83 3.46
C ASN A 164 -27.92 9.96 2.72
N LYS A 165 -27.36 11.17 2.63
CA LYS A 165 -26.10 11.45 1.92
C LYS A 165 -25.04 11.95 2.88
N CYS A 166 -24.82 11.19 3.95
CA CYS A 166 -23.80 11.46 4.95
C CYS A 166 -22.63 10.49 4.81
N ILE A 167 -21.41 10.98 5.01
CA ILE A 167 -20.16 10.20 5.02
C ILE A 167 -19.42 10.44 6.34
N GLU A 168 -18.45 9.59 6.65
CA GLU A 168 -17.52 9.84 7.75
C GLU A 168 -16.72 11.12 7.48
N LYS A 169 -16.52 11.93 8.53
CA LYS A 169 -15.89 13.23 8.42
C LYS A 169 -14.37 13.12 8.36
N GLU A 170 -13.87 12.71 7.20
CA GLU A 170 -12.45 12.65 6.88
C GLU A 170 -12.11 13.68 5.80
N LEU A 171 -11.53 14.82 6.22
CA LEU A 171 -11.09 15.89 5.33
C LEU A 171 -9.74 15.52 4.70
N LEU A 172 -9.69 15.45 3.37
CA LEU A 172 -8.49 15.06 2.63
C LEU A 172 -7.61 16.25 2.20
N MET A 173 -8.26 17.35 1.85
CA MET A 173 -7.63 18.57 1.36
C MET A 173 -8.61 19.74 1.43
N ARG A 174 -8.12 20.92 1.82
CA ARG A 174 -8.84 22.19 1.66
C ARG A 174 -8.13 23.06 0.62
N ILE A 175 -8.92 23.75 -0.19
CA ILE A 175 -8.43 24.67 -1.21
C ILE A 175 -9.13 26.00 -0.99
N GLU A 176 -8.36 27.06 -0.84
CA GLU A 176 -8.91 28.40 -0.61
C GLU A 176 -8.13 29.41 -1.43
N ASN A 177 -8.79 30.45 -1.91
CA ASN A 177 -8.06 31.61 -2.40
C ASN A 177 -7.89 32.65 -1.30
N ASN A 178 -6.80 33.41 -1.42
CA ASN A 178 -6.61 34.59 -0.63
C ASN A 178 -7.09 35.84 -1.39
N ARG A 179 -7.12 36.98 -0.68
CA ARG A 179 -7.50 38.29 -1.24
C ARG A 179 -6.59 38.77 -2.40
N LYS A 180 -5.43 38.14 -2.59
CA LYS A 180 -4.50 38.40 -3.71
C LYS A 180 -4.74 37.46 -4.90
N SER A 181 -5.81 36.67 -4.87
CA SER A 181 -6.14 35.63 -5.85
C SER A 181 -5.11 34.49 -5.94
N GLU A 182 -4.24 34.33 -4.95
CA GLU A 182 -3.38 33.15 -4.84
C GLU A 182 -4.18 32.00 -4.24
N VAL A 183 -3.93 30.78 -4.71
CA VAL A 183 -4.67 29.60 -4.27
C VAL A 183 -3.79 28.78 -3.32
N ASN A 184 -4.27 28.56 -2.12
CA ASN A 184 -3.64 27.73 -1.11
C ASN A 184 -4.25 26.33 -1.10
N LEU A 185 -3.41 25.32 -1.19
CA LEU A 185 -3.72 23.92 -0.96
C LEU A 185 -3.27 23.56 0.45
N ILE A 186 -4.22 23.21 1.31
CA ILE A 186 -4.00 22.90 2.72
C ILE A 186 -4.27 21.40 2.91
N MET A 187 -3.27 20.68 3.41
CA MET A 187 -3.28 19.24 3.65
C MET A 187 -2.71 18.99 5.04
N ASP A 188 -3.54 18.58 6.00
CA ASP A 188 -3.13 18.41 7.40
C ASP A 188 -2.40 19.68 7.91
N ASP A 189 -1.09 19.61 8.15
CA ASP A 189 -0.26 20.74 8.59
C ASP A 189 0.52 21.44 7.45
N THR A 190 0.43 20.93 6.22
CA THR A 190 1.14 21.42 5.04
C THR A 190 0.30 22.44 4.28
N ILE A 191 0.86 23.64 4.03
CA ILE A 191 0.24 24.68 3.19
C ILE A 191 1.12 24.93 1.97
N ILE A 192 0.54 24.80 0.78
CA ILE A 192 1.21 25.05 -0.49
C ILE A 192 0.45 26.10 -1.26
N THR A 193 1.09 27.23 -1.53
CA THR A 193 0.55 28.26 -2.42
C THR A 193 0.88 27.92 -3.86
N VAL A 194 -0.15 27.71 -4.67
CA VAL A 194 -0.05 27.56 -6.12
C VAL A 194 -0.43 28.89 -6.77
N LYS A 195 0.44 29.36 -7.66
CA LYS A 195 0.19 30.51 -8.55
C LYS A 195 -0.56 30.07 -9.81
#